data_AF-A0A3F2RV47-F1
#
_entry.id   AF-A0A3F2RV47-F1
#
_cell.length_a   1.000
_cell.length_b   1.000
_cell.length_c   1.000
_cell.angle_alpha   90.00
_cell.angle_beta   90.00
_cell.angle_gamma   90.00
#
_symmetry.space_group_name_H-M   'P 1'
#
loop_
_entity.id
_entity.type
_entity.pdbx_description
1 polymer ?
#
loop_
_entity_poly.entity_id
_entity_poly.type
_entity_poly.pdbx_seq_one_letter_code
_entity_poly.pdbx_strand_id
1 'polypeptide(L)'
;MMRRFTCLLCRKKTKGFPKRLILVRHGESEGNIDPLLYGRVPDNAMHLTELGYEQAVAAGVSLKKIVGNETMRFIVSPYVRTIETFCGILKAWGFEGKSIPWSEEPRIREQDFGNFQEPMKIRECKAQRRRFGSFFYRFPSGESPADVYDRVSSFLESLYRMFEKSSEENYVLVTHGVAIRVILTRYFKYRISEFELLENFHNGEFVVLEFNECQGKFMLKTIVSNDVQINNDGSVSVETDESTQLRIHPCDGMSASSRPYSTSPINHFRHPPPPSPPTSSTTSSPRHGGSEMFSSPTSSISKSVDANASPVRPPPLGTDELAMQ
;
A
#
# COMPACT_ATOMS: atom_id res chain seq x y z
N MET A 1 8.04 -36.18 15.75
CA MET A 1 9.15 -36.24 14.75
C MET A 1 8.57 -35.95 13.37
N MET A 2 8.37 -34.67 13.01
CA MET A 2 7.76 -34.31 11.72
C MET A 2 8.73 -34.65 10.57
N ARG A 3 8.28 -35.50 9.65
CA ARG A 3 9.00 -35.80 8.41
C ARG A 3 8.89 -34.57 7.50
N ARG A 4 10.02 -33.89 7.34
CA ARG A 4 10.20 -32.67 6.54
C ARG A 4 10.45 -33.07 5.09
N PHE A 5 9.61 -32.61 4.17
CA PHE A 5 9.85 -32.78 2.73
C PHE A 5 10.91 -31.77 2.29
N THR A 6 12.13 -32.24 2.04
CA THR A 6 13.18 -31.46 1.37
C THR A 6 12.87 -31.34 -0.11
N CYS A 7 12.80 -30.12 -0.64
CA CYS A 7 12.89 -29.90 -2.07
C CYS A 7 14.23 -30.47 -2.60
N LEU A 8 14.15 -31.56 -3.37
CA LEU A 8 15.30 -32.32 -3.89
C LEU A 8 16.22 -31.49 -4.81
N LEU A 9 15.72 -30.39 -5.37
CA LEU A 9 16.43 -29.55 -6.34
C LEU A 9 17.26 -28.44 -5.71
N CYS A 10 16.85 -27.90 -4.55
CA CYS A 10 17.44 -26.67 -4.01
C CYS A 10 18.39 -26.92 -2.82
N ARG A 11 18.23 -28.01 -2.06
CA ARG A 11 18.98 -28.33 -0.81
C ARG A 11 19.06 -27.21 0.25
N LYS A 12 18.53 -26.01 0.00
CA LYS A 12 18.48 -24.90 0.96
C LYS A 12 17.27 -25.08 1.87
N LYS A 13 17.54 -25.22 3.16
CA LYS A 13 16.51 -25.18 4.21
C LYS A 13 16.11 -23.72 4.43
N THR A 14 14.97 -23.29 3.92
CA THR A 14 14.37 -22.02 4.35
C THR A 14 13.72 -22.23 5.72
N LYS A 15 14.52 -22.14 6.79
CA LYS A 15 13.96 -22.02 8.14
C LYS A 15 13.33 -20.62 8.24
N GLY A 16 12.07 -20.54 8.67
CA GLY A 16 11.50 -19.30 9.23
C GLY A 16 10.62 -18.45 8.31
N PHE A 17 10.03 -18.99 7.23
CA PHE A 17 8.95 -18.32 6.52
C PHE A 17 7.65 -19.14 6.63
N PRO A 18 6.49 -18.49 6.82
CA PRO A 18 5.21 -19.19 6.81
C PRO A 18 4.91 -19.73 5.42
N LYS A 19 4.06 -20.75 5.36
CA LYS A 19 3.55 -21.31 4.10
C LYS A 19 2.78 -20.25 3.31
N ARG A 20 1.97 -19.41 3.99
CA ARG A 20 1.16 -18.39 3.34
C ARG A 20 1.16 -17.05 4.07
N LEU A 21 1.08 -15.99 3.27
CA LEU A 21 0.73 -14.64 3.68
C LEU A 21 -0.59 -14.27 2.97
N ILE A 22 -1.63 -14.00 3.73
CA ILE A 22 -2.98 -13.77 3.23
C ILE A 22 -3.38 -12.35 3.59
N LEU A 23 -3.81 -11.55 2.61
CA LEU A 23 -4.21 -10.15 2.82
C LEU A 23 -5.71 -10.02 2.56
N VAL A 24 -6.46 -9.62 3.58
CA VAL A 24 -7.92 -9.52 3.55
C VAL A 24 -8.33 -8.05 3.60
N ARG A 25 -9.14 -7.60 2.64
CA ARG A 25 -9.80 -6.30 2.72
C ARG A 25 -11.01 -6.44 3.65
N HIS A 26 -11.24 -5.43 4.49
CA HIS A 26 -12.45 -5.38 5.32
C HIS A 26 -13.74 -5.52 4.48
N GLY A 27 -14.81 -6.01 5.12
CA GLY A 27 -16.16 -6.05 4.55
C GLY A 27 -16.71 -4.65 4.24
N GLU A 28 -17.88 -4.56 3.64
CA GLU A 28 -18.54 -3.28 3.39
C GLU A 28 -18.73 -2.49 4.69
N SER A 29 -18.35 -1.21 4.67
CA SER A 29 -18.53 -0.29 5.80
C SER A 29 -19.60 0.74 5.51
N GLU A 30 -20.13 1.36 6.57
CA GLU A 30 -21.11 2.45 6.45
C GLU A 30 -20.58 3.56 5.52
N GLY A 31 -19.30 3.91 5.65
CA GLY A 31 -18.63 4.90 4.80
C GLY A 31 -18.41 4.45 3.35
N ASN A 32 -18.55 3.16 3.02
CA ASN A 32 -18.59 2.71 1.62
C ASN A 32 -19.95 2.99 0.97
N ILE A 33 -21.03 2.86 1.73
CA ILE A 33 -22.40 3.12 1.28
C ILE A 33 -22.71 4.61 1.27
N ASP A 34 -22.42 5.31 2.38
CA ASP A 34 -22.62 6.75 2.53
C ASP A 34 -21.29 7.47 2.79
N PRO A 35 -20.59 7.92 1.72
CA PRO A 35 -19.37 8.70 1.85
C PRO A 35 -19.55 10.02 2.60
N LEU A 36 -20.77 10.53 2.81
CA LEU A 36 -21.00 11.75 3.58
C LEU A 36 -20.73 11.55 5.07
N LEU A 37 -20.77 10.30 5.56
CA LEU A 37 -20.44 9.97 6.94
C LEU A 37 -19.03 10.41 7.32
N TYR A 38 -18.06 10.36 6.41
CA TYR A 38 -16.69 10.81 6.68
C TYR A 38 -16.58 12.30 7.04
N GLY A 39 -17.63 13.09 6.83
CA GLY A 39 -17.70 14.48 7.29
C GLY A 39 -18.02 14.63 8.79
N ARG A 40 -18.51 13.57 9.45
CA ARG A 40 -18.98 13.59 10.85
C ARG A 40 -18.52 12.43 11.72
N VAL A 41 -18.17 11.29 11.12
CA VAL A 41 -17.60 10.12 11.81
C VAL A 41 -16.15 9.96 11.37
N PRO A 42 -15.19 9.85 12.30
CA PRO A 42 -13.80 9.57 11.98
C PRO A 42 -13.65 8.27 11.18
N ASP A 43 -12.77 8.25 10.17
CA ASP A 43 -12.59 7.06 9.30
C ASP A 43 -12.27 5.79 10.11
N ASN A 44 -11.40 5.89 11.13
CA ASN A 44 -11.03 4.75 11.98
C ASN A 44 -12.20 4.18 12.81
N ALA A 45 -13.28 4.94 12.99
CA ALA A 45 -14.45 4.57 13.78
C ALA A 45 -15.62 4.04 12.93
N MET A 46 -15.51 4.00 11.59
CA MET A 46 -16.57 3.47 10.73
C MET A 46 -16.80 1.98 10.97
N HIS A 47 -18.06 1.60 11.17
CA HIS A 47 -18.49 0.22 11.36
C HIS A 47 -18.75 -0.48 10.02
N LEU A 48 -18.78 -1.82 10.06
CA LEU A 48 -19.32 -2.64 8.98
C LEU A 48 -20.83 -2.46 8.86
N THR A 49 -21.34 -2.60 7.64
CA THR A 49 -22.77 -2.84 7.42
C THR A 49 -23.11 -4.30 7.77
N GLU A 50 -24.40 -4.63 7.82
CA GLU A 50 -24.85 -6.03 7.94
C GLU A 50 -24.29 -6.90 6.82
N LEU A 51 -24.36 -6.40 5.57
CA LEU A 51 -23.73 -7.04 4.41
C LEU A 51 -22.22 -7.19 4.60
N GLY A 52 -21.54 -6.17 5.10
CA GLY A 52 -20.10 -6.23 5.37
C GLY A 52 -19.71 -7.27 6.40
N TYR A 53 -20.55 -7.48 7.42
CA TYR A 53 -20.34 -8.54 8.40
C TYR A 53 -20.51 -9.93 7.76
N GLU A 54 -21.55 -10.14 6.96
CA GLU A 54 -21.76 -11.41 6.24
C GLU A 54 -20.66 -11.69 5.20
N GLN A 55 -20.13 -10.67 4.54
CA GLN A 55 -18.91 -10.77 3.71
C GLN A 55 -17.71 -11.28 4.51
N ALA A 56 -17.53 -10.81 5.75
CA ALA A 56 -16.46 -11.27 6.62
C ALA A 56 -16.66 -12.72 7.07
N VAL A 57 -17.90 -13.13 7.36
CA VAL A 57 -18.23 -14.54 7.67
C VAL A 57 -17.94 -15.44 6.48
N ALA A 58 -18.37 -15.05 5.27
CA ALA A 58 -18.08 -15.77 4.03
C ALA A 58 -16.58 -15.88 3.76
N ALA A 59 -15.83 -14.78 3.95
CA ALA A 59 -14.37 -14.79 3.85
C ALA A 59 -13.73 -15.77 4.84
N GLY A 60 -14.25 -15.86 6.07
CA GLY A 60 -13.80 -16.83 7.07
C GLY A 60 -14.02 -18.28 6.65
N VAL A 61 -15.18 -18.60 6.05
CA VAL A 61 -15.47 -19.94 5.52
C VAL A 61 -14.48 -20.31 4.42
N SER A 62 -14.24 -19.41 3.47
CA SER A 62 -13.29 -19.64 2.37
C SER A 62 -11.84 -19.73 2.86
N LEU A 63 -11.46 -18.88 3.82
CA LEU A 63 -10.15 -18.92 4.46
C LEU A 63 -9.92 -20.25 5.19
N LYS A 64 -10.92 -20.76 5.91
CA LYS A 64 -10.84 -22.05 6.61
C LYS A 64 -10.64 -23.22 5.66
N LYS A 65 -11.25 -23.20 4.47
CA LYS A 65 -11.01 -24.21 3.43
C LYS A 65 -9.55 -24.21 2.96
N ILE A 66 -8.93 -23.04 2.85
CA ILE A 66 -7.54 -22.87 2.38
C ILE A 66 -6.52 -23.27 3.44
N VAL A 67 -6.76 -22.85 4.69
CA VAL A 67 -5.84 -23.10 5.81
C VAL A 67 -6.01 -24.53 6.35
N GLY A 68 -7.22 -25.09 6.33
CA GLY A 68 -7.52 -26.40 6.88
C GLY A 68 -7.21 -26.45 8.39
N ASN A 69 -6.35 -27.41 8.77
CA ASN A 69 -5.92 -27.61 10.16
C ASN A 69 -4.53 -27.00 10.45
N GLU A 70 -3.98 -26.22 9.52
CA GLU A 70 -2.68 -25.58 9.69
C GLU A 70 -2.76 -24.44 10.71
N THR A 71 -1.62 -24.15 11.33
CA THR A 71 -1.48 -23.08 12.31
C THR A 71 -1.57 -21.70 11.65
N MET A 72 -2.13 -20.71 12.35
CA MET A 72 -2.23 -19.36 11.84
C MET A 72 -2.18 -18.27 12.91
N ARG A 73 -1.79 -17.06 12.47
CA ARG A 73 -1.89 -15.82 13.25
C ARG A 73 -2.58 -14.73 12.43
N PHE A 74 -3.36 -13.90 13.12
CA PHE A 74 -3.88 -12.66 12.56
C PHE A 74 -3.04 -11.43 12.93
N ILE A 75 -2.95 -10.48 12.01
CA ILE A 75 -2.43 -9.14 12.24
C ILE A 75 -3.49 -8.18 11.70
N VAL A 76 -4.07 -7.35 12.56
CA VAL A 76 -5.30 -6.64 12.24
C VAL A 76 -5.05 -5.13 12.31
N SER A 77 -5.53 -4.38 11.32
CA SER A 77 -5.56 -2.92 11.44
C SER A 77 -6.47 -2.51 12.60
N PRO A 78 -6.13 -1.45 13.36
CA PRO A 78 -6.90 -1.04 14.53
C PRO A 78 -8.23 -0.33 14.19
N TYR A 79 -8.64 -0.28 12.91
CA TYR A 79 -9.90 0.37 12.53
C TYR A 79 -11.08 -0.53 12.88
N VAL A 80 -12.20 0.06 13.30
CA VAL A 80 -13.38 -0.69 13.76
C VAL A 80 -13.83 -1.72 12.71
N ARG A 81 -14.04 -1.29 11.46
CA ARG A 81 -14.38 -2.20 10.35
C ARG A 81 -13.42 -3.38 10.14
N THR A 82 -12.11 -3.23 10.40
CA THR A 82 -11.15 -4.34 10.26
C THR A 82 -11.20 -5.27 11.46
N ILE A 83 -11.45 -4.75 12.66
CA ILE A 83 -11.69 -5.55 13.87
C ILE A 83 -12.98 -6.36 13.72
N GLU A 84 -14.06 -5.74 13.25
CA GLU A 84 -15.33 -6.42 13.01
C GLU A 84 -15.22 -7.47 11.89
N THR A 85 -14.45 -7.17 10.83
CA THR A 85 -14.15 -8.16 9.78
C THR A 85 -13.40 -9.36 10.38
N PHE A 86 -12.39 -9.11 11.20
CA PHE A 86 -11.67 -10.17 11.91
C PHE A 86 -12.62 -11.02 12.79
N CYS A 87 -13.52 -10.37 13.54
CA CYS A 87 -14.53 -11.06 14.35
C CYS A 87 -15.47 -11.93 13.49
N GLY A 88 -15.91 -11.45 12.33
CA GLY A 88 -16.72 -12.22 11.38
C GLY A 88 -15.96 -13.44 10.84
N ILE A 89 -14.71 -13.26 10.45
CA ILE A 89 -13.83 -14.34 9.96
C ILE A 89 -13.70 -15.45 11.01
N LEU A 90 -13.49 -15.09 12.29
CA LEU A 90 -13.32 -16.07 13.37
C LEU A 90 -14.54 -16.98 13.58
N LYS A 91 -15.73 -16.60 13.11
CA LYS A 91 -16.94 -17.44 13.19
C LYS A 91 -16.74 -18.79 12.52
N ALA A 92 -15.94 -18.86 11.46
CA ALA A 92 -15.64 -20.13 10.78
C ALA A 92 -14.91 -21.13 11.69
N TRP A 93 -14.21 -20.69 12.74
CA TRP A 93 -13.55 -21.53 13.74
C TRP A 93 -14.35 -21.73 15.03
N GLY A 94 -15.56 -21.17 15.14
CA GLY A 94 -16.39 -21.32 16.34
C GLY A 94 -15.65 -20.94 17.62
N PHE A 95 -15.74 -21.79 18.66
CA PHE A 95 -15.07 -21.56 19.94
C PHE A 95 -13.53 -21.59 19.85
N GLU A 96 -12.97 -22.37 18.92
CA GLU A 96 -11.51 -22.49 18.72
C GLU A 96 -10.90 -21.18 18.22
N GLY A 97 -11.70 -20.33 17.55
CA GLY A 97 -11.26 -19.03 17.06
C GLY A 97 -10.68 -18.11 18.14
N LYS A 98 -11.11 -18.28 19.41
CA LYS A 98 -10.59 -17.51 20.56
C LYS A 98 -9.12 -17.81 20.89
N SER A 99 -8.64 -18.99 20.51
CA SER A 99 -7.27 -19.42 20.78
C SER A 99 -6.31 -19.03 19.67
N ILE A 100 -6.81 -18.54 18.53
CA ILE A 100 -5.97 -18.13 17.41
C ILE A 100 -5.23 -16.84 17.80
N PRO A 101 -3.89 -16.83 17.78
CA PRO A 101 -3.12 -15.66 18.16
C PRO A 101 -3.34 -14.51 17.19
N TRP A 102 -3.50 -13.30 17.74
CA TRP A 102 -3.62 -12.09 16.92
C TRP A 102 -2.97 -10.88 17.60
N SER A 103 -2.82 -9.79 16.84
CA SER A 103 -2.31 -8.50 17.34
C SER A 103 -2.77 -7.37 16.43
N GLU A 104 -2.91 -6.17 16.98
CA GLU A 104 -3.13 -4.97 16.19
C GLU A 104 -1.82 -4.43 15.59
N GLU A 105 -1.90 -3.87 14.39
CA GLU A 105 -0.79 -3.20 13.72
C GLU A 105 -1.24 -1.88 13.09
N PRO A 106 -0.92 -0.73 13.72
CA PRO A 106 -1.31 0.58 13.20
C PRO A 106 -0.73 0.90 11.82
N ARG A 107 0.43 0.35 11.44
CA ARG A 107 1.07 0.66 10.15
C ARG A 107 0.39 0.03 8.94
N ILE A 108 -0.58 -0.86 9.13
CA ILE A 108 -1.42 -1.44 8.05
C ILE A 108 -2.83 -0.84 8.02
N ARG A 109 -3.05 0.33 8.62
CA ARG A 109 -4.30 1.11 8.45
C ARG A 109 -4.48 1.68 7.04
N GLU A 110 -5.69 2.10 6.69
CA GLU A 110 -5.99 2.72 5.39
C GLU A 110 -5.19 4.00 5.17
N GLN A 111 -5.03 4.42 3.91
CA GLN A 111 -4.56 5.76 3.58
C GLN A 111 -5.46 6.82 4.22
N ASP A 112 -4.89 7.77 4.96
CA ASP A 112 -5.67 8.89 5.48
C ASP A 112 -6.03 9.87 4.36
N PHE A 113 -7.32 10.20 4.25
CA PHE A 113 -7.82 11.21 3.31
C PHE A 113 -8.04 12.60 3.96
N GLY A 114 -7.49 12.80 5.17
CA GLY A 114 -7.75 13.94 6.06
C GLY A 114 -8.61 13.54 7.26
N ASN A 115 -8.74 14.44 8.24
CA ASN A 115 -9.49 14.16 9.49
C ASN A 115 -10.99 13.95 9.22
N PHE A 116 -11.67 14.99 8.74
CA PHE A 116 -13.05 14.93 8.28
C PHE A 116 -13.11 15.33 6.81
N GLN A 117 -13.96 14.63 6.06
CA GLN A 117 -14.01 14.70 4.61
C GLN A 117 -15.22 15.51 4.15
N GLU A 118 -15.04 16.81 3.98
CA GLU A 118 -16.07 17.67 3.41
C GLU A 118 -16.30 17.32 1.92
N PRO A 119 -17.54 17.06 1.47
CA PRO A 119 -17.81 16.51 0.14
C PRO A 119 -17.22 17.34 -1.02
N MET A 120 -17.35 18.67 -0.96
CA MET A 120 -16.83 19.57 -2.00
C MET A 120 -15.30 19.54 -2.05
N LYS A 121 -14.64 19.67 -0.89
CA LYS A 121 -13.16 19.60 -0.81
C LYS A 121 -12.63 18.25 -1.29
N ILE A 122 -13.28 17.14 -0.92
CA ILE A 122 -12.89 15.81 -1.41
C ILE A 122 -13.07 15.69 -2.92
N ARG A 123 -14.13 16.25 -3.49
CA ARG A 123 -14.34 16.25 -4.94
C ARG A 123 -13.22 17.00 -5.67
N GLU A 124 -12.82 18.15 -5.14
CA GLU A 124 -11.69 18.92 -5.66
C GLU A 124 -10.36 18.16 -5.52
N CYS A 125 -10.09 17.59 -4.35
CA CYS A 125 -8.89 16.79 -4.10
C CYS A 125 -8.82 15.59 -5.05
N LYS A 126 -9.94 14.88 -5.26
CA LYS A 126 -10.03 13.78 -6.23
C LYS A 126 -9.76 14.26 -7.66
N ALA A 127 -10.20 15.47 -8.03
CA ALA A 127 -9.90 16.05 -9.34
C ALA A 127 -8.41 16.42 -9.51
N GLN A 128 -7.80 17.00 -8.47
CA GLN A 128 -6.37 17.29 -8.46
C GLN A 128 -5.54 16.00 -8.50
N ARG A 129 -5.89 14.99 -7.70
CA ARG A 129 -5.25 13.66 -7.69
C ARG A 129 -5.19 13.04 -9.07
N ARG A 130 -6.27 13.12 -9.86
CA ARG A 130 -6.30 12.61 -11.24
C ARG A 130 -5.28 13.29 -12.15
N ARG A 131 -5.00 14.57 -11.93
CA ARG A 131 -4.03 15.35 -12.73
C ARG A 131 -2.59 15.22 -12.21
N PHE A 132 -2.43 15.08 -10.90
CA PHE A 132 -1.14 15.04 -10.22
C PHE A 132 -0.49 13.66 -10.24
N GLY A 133 -1.30 12.60 -10.15
CA GLY A 133 -0.85 11.23 -10.02
C GLY A 133 -1.31 10.58 -8.73
N SER A 134 -1.82 9.36 -8.85
CA SER A 134 -2.55 8.71 -7.77
C SER A 134 -1.65 8.29 -6.61
N PHE A 135 -0.38 7.95 -6.91
CA PHE A 135 0.59 7.45 -5.94
C PHE A 135 1.25 8.56 -5.10
N PHE A 136 1.47 9.74 -5.67
CA PHE A 136 2.19 10.84 -5.01
C PHE A 136 1.28 11.95 -4.50
N TYR A 137 0.01 12.01 -4.90
CA TYR A 137 -0.91 13.03 -4.41
C TYR A 137 -1.21 12.82 -2.93
N ARG A 138 -0.85 13.81 -2.11
CA ARG A 138 -1.14 13.84 -0.68
C ARG A 138 -2.42 14.63 -0.43
N PHE A 139 -3.38 14.02 0.28
CA PHE A 139 -4.58 14.74 0.71
C PHE A 139 -4.24 15.78 1.79
N PRO A 140 -4.93 16.92 1.85
CA PRO A 140 -4.77 17.90 2.94
C PRO A 140 -4.99 17.24 4.30
N SER A 141 -4.02 17.38 5.21
CA SER A 141 -4.01 16.70 6.53
C SER A 141 -4.11 15.18 6.45
N GLY A 142 -3.76 14.57 5.32
CA GLY A 142 -3.79 13.13 5.10
C GLY A 142 -2.47 12.60 4.54
N GLU A 143 -2.57 11.45 3.89
CA GLU A 143 -1.48 10.69 3.31
C GLU A 143 -1.58 10.66 1.78
N SER A 144 -0.46 10.40 1.13
CA SER A 144 -0.38 9.84 -0.22
C SER A 144 -0.08 8.33 -0.13
N PRO A 145 -0.34 7.53 -1.17
CA PRO A 145 0.13 6.14 -1.19
C PRO A 145 1.65 5.98 -1.02
N ALA A 146 2.46 7.00 -1.36
CA ALA A 146 3.89 7.02 -1.06
C ALA A 146 4.17 7.06 0.45
N ASP A 147 3.39 7.80 1.24
CA ASP A 147 3.52 7.81 2.70
C ASP A 147 3.11 6.46 3.31
N VAL A 148 2.05 5.86 2.77
CA VAL A 148 1.63 4.51 3.13
C VAL A 148 2.75 3.51 2.81
N TYR A 149 3.45 3.67 1.69
CA TYR A 149 4.58 2.83 1.27
C TYR A 149 5.72 2.85 2.30
N ASP A 150 6.02 4.01 2.87
CA ASP A 150 7.08 4.16 3.87
C ASP A 150 6.73 3.43 5.18
N ARG A 151 5.52 3.64 5.73
CA ARG A 151 5.11 2.93 6.95
C ARG A 151 4.93 1.42 6.73
N VAL A 152 4.43 1.01 5.56
CA VAL A 152 4.35 -0.41 5.18
C VAL A 152 5.74 -1.02 5.04
N SER A 153 6.74 -0.29 4.54
CA SER A 153 8.12 -0.77 4.47
C SER A 153 8.66 -1.11 5.86
N SER A 154 8.46 -0.24 6.85
CA SER A 154 8.84 -0.51 8.25
C SER A 154 8.08 -1.71 8.85
N PHE A 155 6.79 -1.84 8.52
CA PHE A 155 5.99 -2.99 8.93
C PHE A 155 6.54 -4.30 8.37
N LEU A 156 6.87 -4.38 7.08
CA LEU A 156 7.39 -5.60 6.46
C LEU A 156 8.69 -6.09 7.12
N GLU A 157 9.59 -5.19 7.52
CA GLU A 157 10.78 -5.57 8.29
C GLU A 157 10.43 -6.21 9.63
N SER A 158 9.39 -5.68 10.30
CA SER A 158 8.88 -6.25 11.56
C SER A 158 8.25 -7.62 11.32
N LEU A 159 7.48 -7.76 10.23
CA LEU A 159 6.81 -8.99 9.83
C LEU A 159 7.82 -10.11 9.51
N TYR A 160 8.89 -9.82 8.77
CA TYR A 160 9.94 -10.82 8.50
C TYR A 160 10.61 -11.31 9.78
N ARG A 161 10.89 -10.41 10.73
CA ARG A 161 11.41 -10.80 12.05
C ARG A 161 10.41 -11.63 12.86
N MET A 162 9.11 -11.46 12.65
CA MET A 162 8.09 -12.33 13.27
C MET A 162 8.12 -13.73 12.66
N PHE A 163 8.27 -13.84 11.34
CA PHE A 163 8.36 -15.14 10.66
C PHE A 163 9.52 -15.99 11.20
N GLU A 164 10.67 -15.37 11.48
CA GLU A 164 11.84 -16.07 12.03
C GLU A 164 11.62 -16.63 13.45
N LYS A 165 10.73 -16.00 14.23
CA LYS A 165 10.51 -16.32 15.65
C LYS A 165 9.32 -17.24 15.91
N SER A 166 8.47 -17.42 14.92
CA SER A 166 7.18 -18.06 15.05
C SER A 166 7.09 -19.29 14.16
N SER A 167 6.33 -20.30 14.60
CA SER A 167 6.08 -21.52 13.84
C SER A 167 4.73 -21.51 13.11
N GLU A 168 3.97 -20.41 13.16
CA GLU A 168 2.69 -20.31 12.48
C GLU A 168 2.86 -20.48 10.96
N GLU A 169 2.06 -21.37 10.37
CA GLU A 169 2.12 -21.69 8.94
C GLU A 169 1.44 -20.63 8.07
N ASN A 170 0.49 -19.87 8.62
CA ASN A 170 -0.29 -18.89 7.88
C ASN A 170 -0.33 -17.55 8.63
N TYR A 171 -0.06 -16.45 7.93
CA TYR A 171 -0.22 -15.10 8.46
C TYR A 171 -1.34 -14.40 7.70
N VAL A 172 -2.34 -13.92 8.43
CA VAL A 172 -3.53 -13.27 7.85
C VAL A 172 -3.56 -11.81 8.28
N LEU A 173 -3.44 -10.90 7.32
CA LEU A 173 -3.47 -9.46 7.53
C LEU A 173 -4.87 -8.96 7.18
N VAL A 174 -5.62 -8.46 8.16
CA VAL A 174 -6.94 -7.86 7.93
C VAL A 174 -6.78 -6.33 7.88
N THR A 175 -6.98 -5.76 6.69
CA THR A 175 -6.57 -4.40 6.34
C THR A 175 -7.52 -3.79 5.28
N HIS A 176 -7.02 -2.90 4.43
CA HIS A 176 -7.78 -1.97 3.60
C HIS A 176 -7.33 -1.98 2.14
N GLY A 177 -8.10 -1.31 1.27
CA GLY A 177 -7.89 -1.39 -0.17
C GLY A 177 -6.54 -0.82 -0.62
N VAL A 178 -6.22 0.42 -0.21
CA VAL A 178 -4.94 1.05 -0.62
C VAL A 178 -3.78 0.35 0.08
N ALA A 179 -3.93 0.00 1.36
CA ALA A 179 -2.92 -0.73 2.12
C ALA A 179 -2.49 -2.05 1.44
N ILE A 180 -3.44 -2.88 0.97
CA ILE A 180 -3.11 -4.13 0.24
C ILE A 180 -2.33 -3.83 -1.03
N ARG A 181 -2.78 -2.87 -1.84
CA ARG A 181 -2.08 -2.50 -3.08
C ARG A 181 -0.66 -2.04 -2.80
N VAL A 182 -0.46 -1.23 -1.76
CA VAL A 182 0.87 -0.75 -1.35
C VAL A 182 1.74 -1.91 -0.85
N ILE A 183 1.20 -2.83 -0.04
CA ILE A 183 1.90 -4.04 0.41
C ILE A 183 2.38 -4.86 -0.79
N LEU A 184 1.49 -5.13 -1.75
CA LEU A 184 1.83 -5.87 -2.97
C LEU A 184 2.89 -5.14 -3.80
N THR A 185 2.74 -3.83 -4.02
CA THR A 185 3.73 -3.02 -4.75
C THR A 185 5.09 -3.00 -4.06
N ARG A 186 5.11 -2.84 -2.73
CA ARG A 186 6.35 -2.85 -1.95
C ARG A 186 7.04 -4.22 -1.95
N TYR A 187 6.26 -5.29 -1.86
CA TYR A 187 6.75 -6.66 -1.82
C TYR A 187 7.27 -7.13 -3.19
N PHE A 188 6.44 -7.00 -4.23
CA PHE A 188 6.77 -7.43 -5.58
C PHE A 188 7.62 -6.43 -6.36
N LYS A 189 7.92 -5.27 -5.78
CA LYS A 189 8.71 -4.19 -6.40
C LYS A 189 8.09 -3.71 -7.71
N TYR A 190 6.76 -3.61 -7.74
CA TYR A 190 6.07 -3.04 -8.88
C TYR A 190 6.52 -1.58 -9.10
N ARG A 191 6.65 -1.20 -10.37
CA ARG A 191 6.82 0.19 -10.77
C ARG A 191 5.59 0.97 -10.33
N ILE A 192 5.77 2.27 -10.09
CA ILE A 192 4.64 3.14 -9.75
C ILE A 192 3.55 3.07 -10.82
N SER A 193 3.93 3.02 -12.09
CA SER A 193 2.98 2.85 -13.20
C SER A 193 2.14 1.58 -13.11
N GLU A 194 2.69 0.49 -12.56
CA GLU A 194 1.95 -0.75 -12.36
C GLU A 194 1.00 -0.62 -11.16
N PHE A 195 1.43 0.03 -10.06
CA PHE A 195 0.55 0.36 -8.94
C PHE A 195 -0.68 1.17 -9.38
N GLU A 196 -0.49 2.17 -10.26
CA GLU A 196 -1.60 3.02 -10.71
C GLU A 196 -2.65 2.26 -11.53
N LEU A 197 -2.25 1.15 -12.17
CA LEU A 197 -3.16 0.28 -12.91
C LEU A 197 -3.89 -0.72 -12.01
N LEU A 198 -3.34 -1.07 -10.84
CA LEU A 198 -3.99 -2.03 -9.93
C LEU A 198 -5.35 -1.50 -9.46
N GLU A 199 -6.37 -2.33 -9.59
CA GLU A 199 -7.68 -2.05 -9.01
C GLU A 199 -7.66 -2.31 -7.50
N ASN A 200 -8.62 -1.71 -6.79
CA ASN A 200 -8.84 -2.08 -5.40
C ASN A 200 -9.48 -3.47 -5.32
N PHE A 201 -9.10 -4.23 -4.29
CA PHE A 201 -9.80 -5.45 -3.89
C PHE A 201 -11.26 -5.11 -3.55
N HIS A 202 -12.21 -6.00 -3.81
CA HIS A 202 -13.60 -5.82 -3.39
C HIS A 202 -13.75 -6.01 -1.87
N ASN A 203 -14.85 -5.54 -1.31
CA ASN A 203 -15.10 -5.67 0.13
C ASN A 203 -15.17 -7.16 0.54
N GLY A 204 -14.48 -7.54 1.60
CA GLY A 204 -14.35 -8.94 2.03
C GLY A 204 -13.47 -9.84 1.15
N GLU A 205 -12.92 -9.32 0.06
CA GLU A 205 -12.01 -10.08 -0.80
C GLU A 205 -10.64 -10.23 -0.16
N PHE A 206 -9.99 -11.37 -0.43
CA PHE A 206 -8.63 -11.60 0.03
C PHE A 206 -7.72 -12.22 -1.02
N VAL A 207 -6.43 -11.94 -0.90
CA VAL A 207 -5.37 -12.51 -1.73
C VAL A 207 -4.50 -13.45 -0.92
N VAL A 208 -4.22 -14.61 -1.49
CA VAL A 208 -3.33 -15.62 -0.93
C VAL A 208 -1.99 -15.57 -1.65
N LEU A 209 -0.93 -15.29 -0.90
CA LEU A 209 0.44 -15.42 -1.36
C LEU A 209 1.04 -16.68 -0.72
N GLU A 210 1.55 -17.60 -1.53
CA GLU A 210 2.15 -18.86 -1.08
C GLU A 210 3.67 -18.80 -1.22
N PHE A 211 4.39 -19.25 -0.20
CA PHE A 211 5.85 -19.21 -0.19
C PHE A 211 6.43 -20.26 -1.14
N ASN A 212 7.18 -19.80 -2.14
CA ASN A 212 7.89 -20.67 -3.06
C ASN A 212 9.31 -20.91 -2.53
N GLU A 213 9.58 -22.10 -1.98
CA GLU A 213 10.89 -22.45 -1.41
C GLU A 213 12.05 -22.37 -2.43
N CYS A 214 11.79 -22.69 -3.70
CA CYS A 214 12.82 -22.65 -4.73
C CYS A 214 13.25 -21.21 -5.06
N GLN A 215 12.31 -20.27 -5.07
CA GLN A 215 12.57 -18.86 -5.34
C GLN A 215 12.86 -18.04 -4.07
N GLY A 216 12.59 -18.60 -2.89
CA GLY A 216 12.77 -17.91 -1.60
C GLY A 216 11.87 -16.70 -1.41
N LYS A 217 10.67 -16.70 -2.02
CA LYS A 217 9.72 -15.59 -1.94
C LYS A 217 8.27 -16.07 -2.03
N PHE A 218 7.35 -15.27 -1.51
CA PHE A 218 5.92 -15.43 -1.73
C PHE A 218 5.56 -15.12 -3.17
N MET A 219 4.62 -15.89 -3.70
CA MET A 219 4.07 -15.74 -5.04
C MET A 219 2.55 -15.67 -4.93
N LEU A 220 1.92 -14.85 -5.77
CA LEU A 220 0.46 -14.82 -5.88
C LEU A 220 -0.04 -16.22 -6.23
N LYS A 221 -0.92 -16.76 -5.38
CA LYS A 221 -1.52 -18.08 -5.56
C LYS A 221 -2.94 -17.98 -6.10
N THR A 222 -3.79 -17.26 -5.38
CA THR A 222 -5.20 -17.06 -5.72
C THR A 222 -5.71 -15.79 -5.04
N ILE A 223 -6.79 -15.24 -5.59
CA ILE A 223 -7.59 -14.16 -5.06
C ILE A 223 -8.99 -14.72 -4.93
N VAL A 224 -9.59 -14.59 -3.75
CA VAL A 224 -10.89 -15.17 -3.45
C VAL A 224 -11.88 -14.04 -3.21
N SER A 225 -12.89 -13.96 -4.08
CA SER A 225 -14.04 -13.07 -3.96
C SER A 225 -15.25 -13.88 -3.50
N ASN A 226 -15.99 -13.38 -2.51
CA ASN A 226 -17.28 -13.95 -2.12
C ASN A 226 -18.35 -12.91 -2.46
N ASP A 227 -19.20 -13.21 -3.45
CA ASP A 227 -20.41 -12.44 -3.70
C ASP A 227 -21.46 -12.87 -2.67
N VAL A 228 -21.86 -11.93 -1.82
CA VAL A 228 -22.76 -12.17 -0.69
C VAL A 228 -24.03 -11.38 -0.89
N GLN A 229 -25.17 -12.05 -0.77
CA GLN A 229 -26.49 -11.44 -0.89
C GLN A 229 -27.33 -11.81 0.33
N ILE A 230 -27.97 -10.80 0.91
CA ILE A 230 -28.95 -10.97 1.99
C ILE A 230 -30.33 -10.94 1.33
N ASN A 231 -31.03 -12.07 1.39
CA ASN A 231 -32.35 -12.22 0.80
C ASN A 231 -33.43 -11.56 1.68
N ASN A 232 -34.60 -11.31 1.10
CA ASN A 232 -35.71 -10.67 1.81
C ASN A 232 -36.22 -11.45 3.04
N ASP A 233 -35.96 -12.76 3.10
CA ASP A 233 -36.30 -13.62 4.23
C ASP A 233 -35.21 -13.67 5.32
N GLY A 234 -34.13 -12.90 5.15
CA GLY A 234 -32.97 -12.86 6.03
C GLY A 234 -31.95 -13.98 5.79
N SER A 235 -32.18 -14.88 4.82
CA SER A 235 -31.19 -15.89 4.45
C SER A 235 -30.01 -15.26 3.69
N VAL A 236 -28.81 -15.80 3.87
CA VAL A 236 -27.60 -15.34 3.21
C VAL A 236 -27.18 -16.34 2.14
N SER A 237 -27.08 -15.89 0.88
CA SER A 237 -26.48 -16.65 -0.21
C SER A 237 -25.06 -16.16 -0.47
N VAL A 238 -24.16 -17.10 -0.77
CA VAL A 238 -22.74 -16.83 -1.03
C VAL A 238 -22.30 -17.59 -2.28
N GLU A 239 -21.79 -16.87 -3.26
CA GLU A 239 -21.09 -17.42 -4.42
C GLU A 239 -19.61 -17.06 -4.34
N THR A 240 -18.72 -18.05 -4.43
CA THR A 240 -17.27 -17.83 -4.31
C THR A 240 -16.61 -17.95 -5.69
N ASP A 241 -15.88 -16.91 -6.08
CA ASP A 241 -15.05 -16.87 -7.28
C ASP A 241 -13.55 -16.84 -6.91
N GLU A 242 -12.73 -17.47 -7.74
CA GLU A 242 -11.28 -17.50 -7.59
C GLU A 242 -10.57 -17.01 -8.86
N SER A 243 -9.61 -16.10 -8.69
CA SER A 243 -8.75 -15.61 -9.76
C SER A 243 -7.27 -15.77 -9.42
N THR A 244 -6.45 -16.01 -10.43
CA THR A 244 -4.99 -16.12 -10.28
C THR A 244 -4.24 -14.85 -10.67
N GLN A 245 -4.97 -13.80 -11.06
CA GLN A 245 -4.40 -12.54 -11.56
C GLN A 245 -5.03 -11.33 -10.89
N LEU A 246 -4.19 -10.35 -10.54
CA LEU A 246 -4.63 -9.06 -10.04
C LEU A 246 -5.43 -8.33 -11.12
N ARG A 247 -6.55 -7.71 -10.72
CA ARG A 247 -7.33 -6.85 -11.61
C ARG A 247 -6.57 -5.56 -11.90
N ILE A 248 -6.60 -5.16 -13.17
CA ILE A 248 -5.99 -3.92 -13.65
C ILE A 248 -7.00 -3.10 -14.45
N HIS A 249 -6.96 -1.78 -14.29
CA HIS A 249 -7.74 -0.86 -15.11
C HIS A 249 -7.24 -0.92 -16.57
N PRO A 250 -8.09 -1.23 -17.56
CA PRO A 250 -7.67 -1.35 -18.96
C PRO A 250 -7.22 0.00 -19.53
N CYS A 251 -6.09 0.01 -20.26
CA CYS A 251 -5.50 1.22 -20.85
C CYS A 251 -6.40 1.93 -21.89
N ASP A 252 -7.24 1.18 -22.62
CA ASP A 252 -7.98 1.69 -23.79
C ASP A 252 -9.43 2.12 -23.48
N GLY A 253 -9.96 1.74 -22.30
CA GLY A 253 -11.27 2.17 -21.78
C GLY A 253 -11.19 3.29 -20.75
N MET A 254 -10.02 3.90 -20.58
CA MET A 254 -9.81 4.92 -19.57
C MET A 254 -10.62 6.16 -19.92
N SER A 255 -11.68 6.42 -19.13
CA SER A 255 -12.18 7.79 -18.99
C SER A 255 -10.99 8.69 -18.62
N ALA A 256 -11.11 10.00 -18.83
CA ALA A 256 -10.06 10.97 -18.45
C ALA A 256 -9.62 10.89 -16.97
N SER A 257 -10.24 10.01 -16.16
CA SER A 257 -9.92 9.72 -14.78
C SER A 257 -8.83 8.68 -14.50
N SER A 258 -8.42 7.88 -15.48
CA SER A 258 -7.46 6.78 -15.25
C SER A 258 -6.21 6.83 -16.12
N ARG A 259 -6.15 7.73 -17.12
CA ARG A 259 -4.95 7.86 -17.97
C ARG A 259 -3.75 8.24 -17.11
N PRO A 260 -2.58 7.61 -17.30
CA PRO A 260 -1.36 8.09 -16.67
C PRO A 260 -1.20 9.56 -17.01
N TYR A 261 -1.20 10.40 -15.98
CA TYR A 261 -1.08 11.85 -16.08
C TYR A 261 0.17 12.23 -16.89
N SER A 262 0.18 13.40 -17.54
CA SER A 262 1.20 13.73 -18.55
C SER A 262 2.65 13.61 -18.06
N THR A 263 2.90 13.73 -16.76
CA THR A 263 4.22 13.58 -16.12
C THR A 263 4.47 12.19 -15.50
N SER A 264 3.58 11.22 -15.71
CA SER A 264 3.78 9.84 -15.26
C SER A 264 5.05 9.27 -15.90
N PRO A 265 5.92 8.57 -15.15
CA PRO A 265 7.11 7.91 -15.69
C PRO A 265 6.83 6.99 -16.87
N ILE A 266 5.62 6.43 -16.98
CA ILE A 266 5.23 5.59 -18.13
C ILE A 266 5.17 6.39 -19.45
N ASN A 267 4.88 7.70 -19.37
CA ASN A 267 4.83 8.59 -20.53
C ASN A 267 6.24 9.07 -20.93
N HIS A 268 7.20 9.12 -20.00
CA HIS A 268 8.59 9.45 -20.31
C HIS A 268 9.28 8.43 -21.25
N PHE A 269 8.87 7.16 -21.23
CA PHE A 269 9.36 6.16 -22.20
C PHE A 269 8.60 6.17 -23.54
N ARG A 270 7.45 6.85 -23.61
CA ARG A 270 6.62 6.94 -24.84
C ARG A 270 6.97 8.14 -25.71
N HIS A 271 7.64 9.15 -25.15
CA HIS A 271 8.09 10.31 -25.91
C HIS A 271 9.56 10.11 -26.32
N PRO A 272 9.90 10.27 -27.61
CA PRO A 272 11.30 10.31 -28.01
C PRO A 272 12.00 11.44 -27.25
N PRO A 273 13.30 11.30 -26.93
CA PRO A 273 14.06 12.38 -26.31
C PRO A 273 13.89 13.66 -27.14
N PRO A 274 13.83 14.84 -26.49
CA PRO A 274 13.78 16.09 -27.22
C PRO A 274 14.93 16.13 -28.23
N PRO A 275 14.70 16.63 -29.46
CA PRO A 275 15.76 16.69 -30.46
C PRO A 275 16.94 17.46 -29.88
N SER A 276 18.14 16.94 -30.10
CA SER A 276 19.38 17.59 -29.68
C SER A 276 19.36 19.05 -30.14
N PRO A 277 19.79 20.02 -29.30
CA PRO A 277 19.92 21.39 -29.74
C PRO A 277 20.82 21.42 -30.99
N PRO A 278 20.52 22.27 -31.99
CA PRO A 278 21.29 22.31 -33.22
C PRO A 278 22.76 22.55 -32.86
N THR A 279 23.62 21.61 -33.27
CA THR A 279 25.05 21.83 -33.26
C THR A 279 25.32 23.04 -34.14
N SER A 280 25.72 24.15 -33.53
CA SER A 280 26.22 25.29 -34.29
C SER A 280 27.47 24.84 -35.03
N SER A 281 27.31 24.44 -36.28
CA SER A 281 28.40 24.37 -37.23
C SER A 281 28.88 25.81 -37.42
N THR A 282 29.90 26.21 -36.64
CA THR A 282 30.71 27.37 -36.98
C THR A 282 31.37 27.08 -38.31
N THR A 283 30.71 27.50 -39.38
CA THR A 283 31.31 27.66 -40.70
C THR A 283 32.41 28.69 -40.57
N SER A 284 33.64 28.22 -40.68
CA SER A 284 34.84 29.03 -40.88
C SER A 284 34.60 30.01 -42.02
N SER A 285 34.67 31.31 -41.73
CA SER A 285 34.84 32.36 -42.73
C SER A 285 36.20 33.03 -42.55
N PRO A 286 36.81 33.53 -43.63
CA PRO A 286 38.26 33.64 -43.75
C PRO A 286 38.82 34.92 -43.13
N ARG A 287 40.11 34.81 -42.78
CA ARG A 287 41.01 35.86 -42.30
C ARG A 287 40.83 37.20 -43.02
N HIS A 288 40.60 38.25 -42.24
CA HIS A 288 41.10 39.59 -42.55
C HIS A 288 41.96 40.11 -41.41
N GLY A 289 43.13 40.64 -41.79
CA GLY A 289 44.21 41.05 -40.92
C GLY A 289 43.94 42.37 -40.21
N GLY A 290 44.62 42.52 -39.07
CA GLY A 290 44.66 43.72 -38.26
C GLY A 290 45.54 43.44 -37.05
N SER A 291 46.79 43.87 -37.14
CA SER A 291 47.79 43.91 -36.06
C SER A 291 47.34 44.81 -34.91
N GLU A 292 47.60 44.39 -33.67
CA GLU A 292 48.10 45.19 -32.51
C GLU A 292 47.91 44.34 -31.23
N MET A 293 48.99 43.78 -30.66
CA MET A 293 49.87 44.33 -29.61
C MET A 293 49.25 44.35 -28.19
N PHE A 294 49.93 43.61 -27.28
CA PHE A 294 49.94 43.71 -25.80
C PHE A 294 48.59 43.42 -25.08
N SER A 295 48.49 42.75 -23.94
CA SER A 295 49.44 42.30 -22.92
C SER A 295 48.67 41.40 -21.94
N SER A 296 49.34 40.41 -21.34
CA SER A 296 48.86 39.75 -20.11
C SER A 296 48.86 40.76 -18.95
N PRO A 297 48.05 40.56 -17.90
CA PRO A 297 48.70 40.07 -16.70
C PRO A 297 47.92 39.04 -15.86
N THR A 298 48.72 38.18 -15.27
CA THR A 298 48.54 37.35 -14.08
C THR A 298 48.15 38.14 -12.82
N SER A 299 47.33 37.55 -11.95
CA SER A 299 47.54 37.46 -10.48
C SER A 299 46.48 36.51 -9.89
N SER A 300 46.79 35.32 -9.38
CA SER A 300 47.47 34.94 -8.13
C SER A 300 46.75 35.33 -6.82
N ILE A 301 46.07 34.32 -6.25
CA ILE A 301 46.15 33.84 -4.86
C ILE A 301 45.83 34.84 -3.73
N SER A 302 44.82 34.51 -2.91
CA SER A 302 45.06 34.11 -1.51
C SER A 302 43.80 33.61 -0.78
N LYS A 303 43.94 32.43 -0.16
CA LYS A 303 43.07 31.87 0.88
C LYS A 303 43.20 32.68 2.17
N SER A 304 42.12 32.76 2.95
CA SER A 304 42.20 32.72 4.42
C SER A 304 40.95 32.05 4.98
N VAL A 305 41.17 31.25 6.01
CA VAL A 305 40.25 30.39 6.77
C VAL A 305 40.19 30.95 8.18
N ASP A 306 39.02 30.89 8.83
CA ASP A 306 38.76 30.58 10.25
C ASP A 306 37.33 31.08 10.61
N ALA A 307 36.33 30.24 10.92
CA ALA A 307 36.12 29.40 12.11
C ALA A 307 35.64 30.18 13.36
N ASN A 308 34.32 30.16 13.62
CA ASN A 308 33.65 29.94 14.93
C ASN A 308 32.25 30.60 15.01
N ALA A 309 31.19 29.79 15.16
CA ALA A 309 29.99 30.12 15.94
C ALA A 309 29.14 28.85 16.16
N SER A 310 28.95 28.48 17.42
CA SER A 310 28.11 27.37 17.89
C SER A 310 26.60 27.68 17.80
N PRO A 311 25.71 26.66 17.77
CA PRO A 311 24.28 26.86 17.59
C PRO A 311 23.55 27.18 18.91
N VAL A 312 22.67 28.20 18.87
CA VAL A 312 21.76 28.58 19.96
C VAL A 312 20.59 27.61 20.03
N ARG A 313 20.35 27.05 21.22
CA ARG A 313 19.25 26.14 21.56
C ARG A 313 18.00 26.95 21.95
N PRO A 314 16.77 26.60 21.51
CA PRO A 314 15.56 27.23 22.02
C PRO A 314 15.15 26.64 23.39
N PRO A 315 14.44 27.40 24.25
CA PRO A 315 14.02 26.96 25.58
C PRO A 315 12.81 25.99 25.53
N PRO A 316 12.58 25.20 26.60
CA PRO A 316 11.42 24.31 26.69
C PRO A 316 10.15 25.10 27.01
N LEU A 317 9.07 24.85 26.28
CA LEU A 317 7.73 25.29 26.64
C LEU A 317 7.09 24.24 27.55
N GLY A 318 6.51 24.73 28.64
CA GLY A 318 6.06 23.97 29.80
C GLY A 318 4.79 23.14 29.58
N THR A 319 4.60 22.24 30.53
CA THR A 319 3.37 21.54 30.84
C THR A 319 2.29 22.53 31.26
N ASP A 320 1.21 22.62 30.48
CA ASP A 320 -0.08 23.09 31.00
C ASP A 320 -1.06 21.93 31.03
N GLU A 321 -1.27 21.49 32.25
CA GLU A 321 -2.36 20.66 32.74
C GLU A 321 -3.62 21.55 32.76
N LEU A 322 -4.66 21.21 31.99
CA LEU A 322 -5.99 21.77 32.18
C LEU A 322 -7.04 20.70 31.90
N ALA A 323 -7.44 20.07 32.99
CA ALA A 323 -8.74 19.45 33.14
C ALA A 323 -9.83 20.53 32.98
N MET A 324 -10.89 20.22 32.21
CA MET A 324 -12.30 20.38 32.60
C MET A 324 -13.22 20.22 31.37
N GLN A 325 -14.24 19.38 31.57
CA GLN A 325 -15.50 19.19 30.81
C GLN A 325 -15.42 18.39 29.50
#